data_AF-A0A6J4RWB8-F1
#
_entry.id   AF-A0A6J4RWB8-F1
#
_cell.length_a   1.000
_cell.length_b   1.000
_cell.length_c   1.000
_cell.angle_alpha   90.00
_cell.angle_beta   90.00
_cell.angle_gamma   90.00
#
_symmetry.space_group_name_H-M   'P 1'
#
loop_
_entity.id
_entity.type
_entity.pdbx_description
1 polymer ?
#
loop_
_entity_poly.entity_id
_entity_poly.type
_entity_poly.pdbx_seq_one_letter_code
_entity_poly.pdbx_strand_id
1 'polypeptide(L)'
;MVVKEGRFGPYVTDGETNASLRKGDAPESLTDERASDLLAERRARGPAPKKTAKKAAPKKAPAKKAAAKKAPAKKAAAKKA
;
A
#
# COMPACT_ATOMS: atom_id res chain seq x y z
N MET A 1 15.31 19.47 -6.22
CA MET A 1 14.46 18.32 -5.89
C MET A 1 14.02 18.43 -4.43
N VAL A 2 12.97 17.74 -4.00
CA VAL A 2 12.48 17.76 -2.62
C VAL A 2 12.18 16.34 -2.14
N VAL A 3 12.53 16.00 -0.90
CA VAL A 3 12.11 14.75 -0.25
C VAL A 3 10.75 14.98 0.41
N LYS A 4 9.81 14.08 0.18
CA LYS A 4 8.45 14.13 0.74
C LYS A 4 8.06 12.77 1.29
N GLU A 5 7.19 12.76 2.28
CA GLU A 5 6.59 11.53 2.81
C GLU A 5 5.29 11.22 2.08
N GLY A 6 5.08 9.98 1.67
CA GLY A 6 3.90 9.56 0.90
C GLY A 6 3.34 8.22 1.37
N ARG A 7 2.25 7.78 0.73
CA ARG A 7 1.54 6.52 1.06
C ARG A 7 2.44 5.28 1.10
N PHE A 8 3.54 5.29 0.35
CA PHE A 8 4.47 4.16 0.23
C PHE A 8 5.81 4.41 0.95
N GLY A 9 5.89 5.45 1.77
CA GLY A 9 7.11 5.91 2.43
C GLY A 9 7.71 7.15 1.77
N PRO A 10 8.93 7.55 2.20
CA PRO A 10 9.63 8.71 1.65
C PRO A 10 9.93 8.57 0.15
N TYR A 11 9.83 9.68 -0.59
CA TYR A 11 10.17 9.78 -2.01
C TYR A 11 10.84 11.10 -2.34
N VAL A 12 11.71 11.09 -3.35
CA VAL A 12 12.28 12.29 -3.98
C VAL A 12 11.40 12.68 -5.16
N THR A 13 11.19 13.99 -5.31
CA THR A 13 10.56 14.56 -6.49
C THR A 13 11.40 15.71 -7.06
N ASP A 14 11.60 15.72 -8.37
CA ASP A 14 12.11 16.89 -9.12
C ASP A 14 10.97 17.78 -9.67
N GLY A 15 9.71 17.44 -9.36
CA GLY A 15 8.51 18.10 -9.88
C GLY A 15 7.89 17.39 -11.08
N GLU A 16 8.66 16.58 -11.82
CA GLU A 16 8.19 15.84 -12.99
C GLU A 16 8.21 14.33 -12.73
N THR A 17 9.33 13.83 -12.21
CA THR A 17 9.60 12.43 -11.88
C THR A 17 9.60 12.23 -10.38
N ASN A 18 9.01 11.11 -9.94
CA ASN A 18 8.95 10.74 -8.54
C ASN A 18 9.65 9.39 -8.32
N ALA A 19 10.66 9.36 -7.46
CA ALA A 19 11.43 8.17 -7.12
C ALA A 19 11.31 7.88 -5.61
N SER A 20 10.80 6.70 -5.26
CA SER A 20 10.72 6.26 -3.86
C SER A 20 12.13 5.98 -3.32
N LEU A 21 12.39 6.36 -2.07
CA LEU A 21 13.64 6.01 -1.40
C LEU A 21 13.69 4.48 -1.18
N ARG A 22 14.88 3.88 -1.28
CA ARG A 22 15.04 2.45 -1.01
C ARG A 22 15.04 2.22 0.51
N LYS A 23 14.69 1.00 0.94
CA LYS A 23 14.79 0.61 2.36
C LYS A 23 16.27 0.64 2.77
N GLY A 24 16.66 1.66 3.54
CA GLY A 24 18.04 1.90 3.96
C GLY A 24 18.49 3.33 3.69
N ASP A 25 17.85 4.04 2.76
CA ASP A 25 18.08 5.48 2.59
C ASP A 25 17.23 6.23 3.64
N ALA A 26 17.89 6.90 4.59
CA ALA A 26 17.20 7.81 5.49
C ALA A 26 16.93 9.13 4.74
N PRO A 27 15.72 9.71 4.83
CA PRO A 27 15.39 10.95 4.14
C PRO A 27 16.28 12.12 4.58
N GLU A 28 16.82 12.06 5.79
CA GLU A 28 17.71 13.06 6.38
C GLU A 28 19.17 12.92 5.92
N SER A 29 19.60 11.71 5.56
CA SER A 29 20.97 11.43 5.10
C SER A 29 21.07 11.34 3.58
N LEU A 30 20.00 11.66 2.85
CA LEU A 30 19.96 11.54 1.41
C LEU A 30 20.75 12.70 0.77
N THR A 31 21.76 12.37 -0.02
CA THR A 31 22.56 13.36 -0.76
C THR A 31 21.92 13.71 -2.09
N ASP A 32 22.26 14.89 -2.61
CA ASP A 32 21.78 15.38 -3.92
C ASP A 32 22.18 14.45 -5.08
N GLU A 33 23.39 13.90 -5.03
CA GLU A 33 23.88 12.93 -6.02
C GLU A 33 23.03 11.65 -6.02
N ARG A 34 22.82 11.06 -4.83
CA ARG A 34 22.09 9.80 -4.70
C ARG A 34 20.64 9.94 -5.15
N ALA A 35 20.03 11.06 -4.83
CA ALA A 35 18.68 11.36 -5.21
C ALA A 35 18.54 11.63 -6.72
N SER A 36 19.54 12.29 -7.31
CA SER A 36 19.63 12.49 -8.78
C SER A 36 19.75 11.16 -9.51
N ASP A 37 20.57 10.23 -9.01
CA ASP A 37 20.67 8.87 -9.54
C ASP A 37 19.31 8.15 -9.51
N LEU A 38 18.60 8.19 -8.37
CA LEU A 38 17.30 7.55 -8.24
C LEU A 38 16.25 8.14 -9.21
N LEU A 39 16.28 9.45 -9.43
CA LEU A 39 15.43 10.11 -10.41
C LEU A 39 15.81 9.77 -11.84
N ALA A 40 17.11 9.72 -12.17
CA ALA A 40 17.61 9.35 -13.48
C ALA A 40 17.27 7.89 -13.81
N GLU A 41 17.48 6.95 -12.88
CA GLU A 41 17.05 5.55 -12.99
C GLU A 41 15.54 5.44 -13.27
N ARG A 42 14.74 6.28 -12.58
CA ARG A 42 13.28 6.29 -12.76
C ARG A 42 12.86 6.86 -14.11
N ARG A 43 13.50 7.94 -14.55
CA ARG A 43 13.25 8.57 -15.86
C ARG A 43 13.66 7.62 -16.99
N ALA A 44 14.80 6.94 -16.87
CA ALA A 44 15.27 5.94 -17.82
C ALA A 44 14.36 4.70 -17.90
N ARG A 45 13.79 4.25 -16.78
CA ARG A 45 12.82 3.15 -16.76
C ARG A 45 11.46 3.51 -17.39
N GLY A 46 11.18 4.79 -17.58
CA GLY A 46 9.92 5.28 -18.12
C GLY A 46 8.73 5.07 -17.17
N PRO A 47 7.56 5.62 -17.52
CA PRO A 47 6.35 5.42 -16.74
C PRO A 47 5.99 3.93 -16.72
N ALA A 48 5.79 3.37 -15.52
CA ALA A 48 5.29 2.01 -15.38
C ALA A 48 4.02 1.89 -16.24
N PRO A 49 3.92 0.89 -17.13
CA PRO A 49 2.75 0.74 -17.99
C PRO A 49 1.53 0.69 -17.08
N LYS A 50 0.58 1.60 -17.32
CA LYS A 50 -0.73 1.52 -16.67
C LYS A 50 -1.25 0.14 -16.99
N LYS A 51 -1.23 -0.77 -16.00
CA LYS A 51 -2.04 -1.97 -16.06
C LYS A 51 -3.47 -1.46 -16.16
N THR A 52 -3.96 -1.34 -17.38
CA THR A 52 -5.39 -1.32 -17.65
C THR A 52 -5.92 -2.50 -16.85
N ALA A 53 -6.69 -2.22 -15.81
CA ALA A 53 -7.29 -3.26 -15.00
C ALA A 53 -7.94 -4.22 -15.98
N LYS A 54 -7.38 -5.43 -16.12
CA LYS A 54 -8.03 -6.51 -16.84
C LYS A 54 -9.34 -6.67 -16.09
N LYS A 55 -10.40 -6.13 -16.69
CA LYS A 55 -11.79 -6.16 -16.22
C LYS A 55 -11.96 -7.46 -15.47
N ALA A 56 -12.03 -7.37 -14.13
CA ALA A 56 -12.35 -8.51 -13.32
C ALA A 56 -13.66 -9.05 -13.89
N ALA A 57 -13.64 -10.30 -14.39
CA ALA A 57 -14.86 -11.00 -14.69
C ALA A 57 -15.77 -10.83 -13.45
N PRO A 58 -17.04 -10.44 -13.62
CA PRO A 58 -17.91 -10.17 -12.49
C PRO A 58 -17.87 -11.40 -11.59
N LYS A 59 -17.41 -11.21 -10.35
CA LYS A 59 -17.55 -12.22 -9.30
C LYS A 59 -19.02 -12.59 -9.30
N LYS A 60 -19.30 -13.82 -9.73
CA LYS A 60 -20.60 -14.47 -9.54
C LYS A 60 -20.96 -14.25 -8.07
N ALA A 61 -22.09 -13.59 -7.86
CA ALA A 61 -22.54 -13.10 -6.56
C ALA A 61 -22.37 -14.17 -5.47
N PRO A 62 -21.95 -13.81 -4.25
CA PRO A 62 -22.06 -14.72 -3.13
C PRO A 62 -23.55 -15.02 -2.96
N ALA A 63 -23.92 -16.28 -3.20
CA ALA A 63 -25.28 -16.75 -2.97
C ALA A 63 -25.67 -16.44 -1.52
N LYS A 64 -26.64 -15.53 -1.37
CA LYS A 64 -27.38 -15.36 -0.13
C LYS A 64 -28.12 -16.66 0.19
N LYS A 65 -27.65 -17.38 1.21
CA LYS A 65 -28.43 -18.24 2.13
C LYS A 65 -27.45 -18.74 3.20
N ALA A 66 -27.63 -18.58 4.50
CA ALA A 66 -28.76 -18.09 5.26
C ALA A 66 -28.24 -17.41 6.53
N ALA A 67 -28.90 -16.32 6.90
CA ALA A 67 -28.88 -15.82 8.26
C ALA A 67 -29.50 -16.89 9.18
N ALA A 68 -28.70 -17.56 9.99
CA ALA A 68 -29.18 -18.12 11.24
C ALA A 68 -29.15 -16.98 12.27
N LYS A 69 -30.31 -16.39 12.51
CA LYS A 69 -30.56 -15.38 13.54
C LYS A 69 -30.23 -15.95 14.93
N LYS A 70 -29.63 -15.09 15.78
CA LYS A 70 -29.85 -14.89 17.24
C LYS A 70 -31.09 -15.64 17.81
N ALA A 71 -31.15 -16.16 19.04
CA ALA A 71 -30.36 -16.06 20.28
C ALA A 71 -30.95 -17.08 21.32
N PRO A 72 -30.91 -16.86 22.65
CA PRO A 72 -29.91 -17.30 23.63
C PRO A 72 -30.45 -18.31 24.68
N ALA A 73 -29.60 -19.10 25.34
CA ALA A 73 -30.00 -19.82 26.56
C ALA A 73 -28.87 -19.99 27.59
N LYS A 74 -29.03 -19.23 28.69
CA LYS A 74 -28.79 -19.57 30.11
C LYS A 74 -27.41 -20.13 30.56
N LYS A 75 -26.63 -19.23 31.15
CA LYS A 75 -26.22 -19.18 32.59
C LYS A 75 -26.06 -20.53 33.34
N ALA A 76 -24.80 -20.87 33.67
CA ALA A 76 -24.32 -21.35 34.98
C ALA A 76 -22.77 -21.34 34.94
N ALA A 77 -22.07 -20.38 35.54
CA ALA A 77 -21.62 -20.36 36.94
C ALA A 77 -20.91 -21.66 37.38
N ALA A 78 -19.58 -21.67 37.33
CA ALA A 78 -18.75 -22.59 38.11
C ALA A 78 -17.70 -21.77 38.89
N LYS A 79 -17.98 -21.53 40.17
CA LYS A 79 -17.01 -21.15 41.20
C LYS A 79 -17.14 -22.17 42.33
N LYS A 80 -16.01 -22.78 42.68
CA LYS A 80 -15.62 -23.46 43.93
C LYS A 80 -16.57 -24.52 44.53
N ALA A 81 -16.07 -25.76 44.57
CA ALA A 81 -15.62 -26.40 45.82
C ALA A 81 -14.25 -27.04 45.53
#